data_AF-A0A8H5Y949-F1
#
_entry.id   AF-A0A8H5Y949-F1
#
_cell.length_a   1.000
_cell.length_b   1.000
_cell.length_c   1.000
_cell.angle_alpha   90.00
_cell.angle_beta   90.00
_cell.angle_gamma   90.00
#
_symmetry.space_group_name_H-M   'P 1'
#
loop_
_entity.id
_entity.type
_entity.pdbx_description
1 polymer ?
#
loop_
_entity_poly.entity_id
_entity_poly.type
_entity_poly.pdbx_seq_one_letter_code
_entity_poly.pdbx_strand_id
1 'polypeptide(L)'
;MKLENEQSAVRTLGDCVSATAIYSNHLQPQFHGCPRWEDADSYDPAARDAERRELMNLIVMINTRALEARASHLRQGIPCSIPPLQYDRATRSSVMGGMNYHIEVRFDDGITWIARIRRFNATSPPRALRDYILRSEVATLMFLHKTGVPAPKVHDFALEHPDNPVGVGFILMDKLRGKSLRWSIATQQQREKVMDQLADTFVELHKYPFDLLGSLDSPGGSHVGAFARESLTDFMQSEMLTSGPFSSLEEYHVSSIQLILDLIVRGEMYSQQAVDAYIIHRYLIDLVPHVLPAVHDDEKFYLKHADDKGDHILVDEHFNVTGIIDWEWAHTASPAHAFNSPIGFLPVADFYSGRNDLGDDEVVFARLLEEKGHRDLASFVWNGRLQHRFAFCCGYDLADWDGFLGLFRGLRDAVGVDEGLEWDEWRIAALQRYQDDPGLQFLLTGHQFSSIN
;
A
#
# COMPACT_ATOMS: atom_id res chain seq x y z
N MET A 1 5.72 2.22 40.13
CA MET A 1 5.03 0.92 40.24
C MET A 1 3.82 0.98 39.32
N LYS A 2 3.70 0.01 38.40
CA LYS A 2 2.72 -0.14 37.31
C LYS A 2 2.93 0.68 36.02
N LEU A 3 3.78 0.13 35.16
CA LEU A 3 3.60 0.01 33.70
C LEU A 3 3.43 -1.51 33.49
N GLU A 4 2.32 -2.16 33.83
CA GLU A 4 1.01 -2.21 33.15
C GLU A 4 1.13 -2.42 31.64
N ASN A 5 0.94 -3.69 31.24
CA ASN A 5 0.58 -4.21 29.91
C ASN A 5 0.12 -3.13 28.91
N GLU A 6 1.04 -2.58 28.13
CA GLU A 6 0.69 -1.81 26.94
C GLU A 6 0.39 -2.81 25.81
N GLN A 7 -0.88 -3.01 25.51
CA GLN A 7 -1.34 -3.74 24.32
C GLN A 7 -1.23 -2.82 23.08
N SER A 8 -0.68 -3.35 21.98
CA SER A 8 -0.44 -2.63 20.72
C SER A 8 -1.71 -1.98 20.14
N ALA A 9 -1.53 -0.87 19.41
CA ALA A 9 -2.59 -0.15 18.69
C ALA A 9 -3.34 -1.04 17.67
N VAL A 10 -4.62 -0.77 17.45
CA VAL A 10 -5.40 -1.42 16.39
C VAL A 10 -4.96 -0.89 15.02
N ARG A 11 -4.49 -1.78 14.15
CA ARG A 11 -3.86 -1.45 12.85
C ARG A 11 -4.83 -1.02 11.74
N THR A 12 -6.13 -1.32 11.88
CA THR A 12 -7.13 -1.08 10.82
C THR A 12 -8.28 -0.15 11.20
N LEU A 13 -8.55 0.06 12.49
CA LEU A 13 -9.66 0.93 12.98
C LEU A 13 -9.15 2.03 13.94
N GLY A 14 -7.84 2.29 13.93
CA GLY A 14 -7.14 3.12 14.91
C GLY A 14 -6.83 4.55 14.47
N ASP A 15 -7.32 5.03 13.33
CA ASP A 15 -6.94 6.32 12.74
C ASP A 15 -7.54 7.54 13.47
N CYS A 16 -7.34 7.65 14.78
CA CYS A 16 -7.37 8.98 15.40
C CYS A 16 -6.10 9.73 14.95
N VAL A 17 -6.16 10.33 13.76
CA VAL A 17 -5.16 11.25 13.20
C VAL A 17 -4.87 12.41 14.16
N SER A 18 -5.81 12.72 15.06
CA SER A 18 -5.69 13.75 16.09
C SER A 18 -5.00 13.34 17.38
N ALA A 19 -4.70 12.05 17.60
CA ALA A 19 -4.02 11.56 18.79
C ALA A 19 -2.49 11.59 18.60
N THR A 20 -1.74 11.74 19.71
CA THR A 20 -0.28 11.65 19.72
C THR A 20 0.26 10.24 19.96
N ALA A 21 -0.61 9.29 20.37
CA ALA A 21 -0.31 7.87 20.52
C ALA A 21 -1.61 7.05 20.47
N ILE A 22 -1.59 5.89 19.79
CA ILE A 22 -2.72 4.96 19.72
C ILE A 22 -2.37 3.76 20.61
N TYR A 23 -3.28 3.36 21.49
CA TYR A 23 -3.19 2.16 22.33
C TYR A 23 -4.45 1.31 22.09
N SER A 24 -4.43 0.00 22.33
CA SER A 24 -5.62 -0.87 22.15
C SER A 24 -6.89 -0.33 22.85
N ASN A 25 -6.71 0.27 24.03
CA ASN A 25 -7.79 0.87 24.82
C ASN A 25 -8.25 2.25 24.31
N HIS A 26 -7.49 2.90 23.41
CA HIS A 26 -7.81 4.23 22.91
C HIS A 26 -9.16 4.26 22.19
N LEU A 27 -9.57 3.17 21.55
CA LEU A 27 -10.85 3.06 20.84
C LEU A 27 -12.06 2.83 21.76
N GLN A 28 -11.86 2.60 23.07
CA GLN A 28 -12.96 2.47 24.01
C GLN A 28 -13.60 3.84 24.29
N PRO A 29 -14.94 3.96 24.40
CA PRO A 29 -15.62 5.25 24.58
C PRO A 29 -15.14 6.10 25.76
N GLN A 30 -14.60 5.44 26.79
CA GLN A 30 -14.06 6.06 28.00
C GLN A 30 -12.68 6.71 27.82
N PHE A 31 -11.95 6.36 26.75
CA PHE A 31 -10.61 6.89 26.44
C PHE A 31 -10.53 7.57 25.05
N HIS A 32 -11.52 7.35 24.17
CA HIS A 32 -11.62 7.98 22.85
C HIS A 32 -12.32 9.34 22.92
N GLY A 33 -11.57 10.40 23.24
CA GLY A 33 -12.06 11.79 23.18
C GLY A 33 -11.94 12.44 21.79
N CYS A 34 -11.39 11.73 20.80
CA CYS A 34 -11.26 12.27 19.45
C CYS A 34 -12.63 12.33 18.75
N PRO A 35 -12.90 13.38 17.96
CA PRO A 35 -14.05 13.38 17.07
C PRO A 35 -14.00 12.17 16.14
N ARG A 36 -15.16 11.64 15.78
CA ARG A 36 -15.24 10.54 14.80
C ARG A 36 -15.39 11.11 13.39
N TRP A 37 -14.90 10.38 12.39
CA TRP A 37 -14.95 10.82 10.99
C TRP A 37 -16.39 11.04 10.48
N GLU A 38 -17.38 10.37 11.07
CA GLU A 38 -18.81 10.57 10.75
C GLU A 38 -19.33 11.94 11.18
N ASP A 39 -18.69 12.57 12.18
CA ASP A 39 -18.93 13.97 12.56
C ASP A 39 -17.86 14.86 11.94
N ALA A 40 -17.98 15.07 10.62
CA ALA A 40 -17.05 15.85 9.83
C ALA A 40 -16.82 17.26 10.39
N ASP A 41 -17.84 17.89 10.99
CA ASP A 41 -17.73 19.25 11.53
C ASP A 41 -16.75 19.33 12.71
N SER A 42 -16.65 18.26 13.50
CA SER A 42 -15.71 18.16 14.62
C SER A 42 -14.39 17.50 14.21
N TYR A 43 -14.42 16.49 13.35
CA TYR A 43 -13.25 15.72 12.91
C TYR A 43 -12.32 16.52 12.01
N ASP A 44 -12.87 17.17 10.98
CA ASP A 44 -12.06 17.89 10.00
C ASP A 44 -11.17 18.95 10.67
N PRO A 45 -11.66 19.82 11.58
CA PRO A 45 -10.80 20.77 12.28
C PRO A 45 -9.70 20.10 13.11
N ALA A 46 -10.03 19.01 13.83
CA ALA A 46 -9.08 18.32 14.70
C ALA A 46 -7.97 17.62 13.90
N ALA A 47 -8.33 16.90 12.83
CA ALA A 47 -7.39 16.27 11.92
C ALA A 47 -6.48 17.31 11.23
N ARG A 48 -7.05 18.44 10.80
CA ARG A 48 -6.29 19.56 10.21
C ARG A 48 -5.27 20.15 11.17
N ASP A 49 -5.65 20.33 12.44
CA ASP A 49 -4.75 20.91 13.45
C ASP A 49 -3.63 19.92 13.84
N ALA A 50 -3.93 18.62 13.86
CA ALA A 50 -2.93 17.58 14.08
C ALA A 50 -1.93 17.50 12.92
N GLU A 51 -2.38 17.49 11.67
CA GLU A 51 -1.51 17.54 10.49
C GLU A 51 -0.63 18.81 10.49
N ARG A 52 -1.22 19.97 10.83
CA ARG A 52 -0.45 21.21 10.95
C ARG A 52 0.69 21.07 11.97
N ARG A 53 0.39 20.56 13.17
CA ARG A 53 1.42 20.36 14.22
C ARG A 53 2.51 19.40 13.77
N GLU A 54 2.11 18.27 13.18
CA GLU A 54 3.02 17.26 12.63
C GLU A 54 3.98 17.87 11.62
N LEU A 55 3.46 18.57 10.61
CA LEU A 55 4.28 19.17 9.56
C LEU A 55 5.13 20.32 10.06
N MET A 56 4.64 21.14 10.99
CA MET A 56 5.46 22.18 11.62
C MET A 56 6.64 21.58 12.39
N ASN A 57 6.42 20.48 13.12
CA ASN A 57 7.50 19.77 13.81
C ASN A 57 8.49 19.16 12.82
N LEU A 58 7.99 18.51 11.76
CA LEU A 58 8.85 17.96 10.70
C LEU A 58 9.72 19.03 10.06
N ILE A 59 9.14 20.17 9.68
CA ILE A 59 9.85 21.31 9.07
C ILE A 59 10.98 21.81 9.98
N VAL A 60 10.74 21.90 11.29
CA VAL A 60 11.76 22.34 12.26
C VAL A 60 12.94 21.37 12.36
N MET A 61 12.70 20.07 12.18
CA MET A 61 13.77 19.06 12.23
C MET A 61 14.66 19.06 10.98
N ILE A 62 14.16 19.57 9.85
CA ILE A 62 14.86 19.53 8.57
C ILE A 62 15.92 20.63 8.49
N ASN A 63 17.18 20.23 8.44
CA ASN A 63 18.27 21.14 8.13
C ASN A 63 18.39 21.35 6.62
N THR A 64 17.66 22.36 6.11
CA THR A 64 17.65 22.70 4.67
C THR A 64 19.03 23.06 4.13
N ARG A 65 19.90 23.70 4.93
CA ARG A 65 21.27 24.04 4.51
C ARG A 65 22.12 22.79 4.29
N ALA A 66 21.99 21.77 5.14
CA ALA A 66 22.68 20.50 4.95
C ALA A 66 22.20 19.79 3.68
N LEU A 67 20.89 19.84 3.42
CA LEU A 67 20.29 19.26 2.22
C LEU A 67 20.76 19.99 0.94
N GLU A 68 20.77 21.32 0.94
CA GLU A 68 21.34 22.15 -0.15
C GLU A 68 22.82 21.83 -0.38
N ALA A 69 23.62 21.80 0.68
CA ALA A 69 25.05 21.51 0.59
C ALA A 69 25.30 20.12 -0.02
N ARG A 70 24.52 19.12 0.40
CA ARG A 70 24.60 17.76 -0.15
C ARG A 70 24.19 17.71 -1.62
N ALA A 71 23.07 18.32 -1.97
CA ALA A 71 22.56 18.37 -3.34
C ALA A 71 23.53 19.09 -4.29
N SER A 72 24.07 20.24 -3.87
CA SER A 72 25.09 20.99 -4.60
C SER A 72 26.36 20.15 -4.80
N HIS A 73 26.84 19.46 -3.76
CA HIS A 73 28.00 18.58 -3.84
C HIS A 73 27.80 17.46 -4.88
N LEU A 74 26.65 16.80 -4.88
CA LEU A 74 26.30 15.75 -5.85
C LEU A 74 26.25 16.28 -7.29
N ARG A 75 25.99 17.58 -7.47
CA ARG A 75 26.03 18.28 -8.76
C ARG A 75 27.30 19.11 -8.97
N GLN A 76 28.44 18.62 -8.47
CA GLN A 76 29.77 19.22 -8.72
C GLN A 76 29.88 20.70 -8.30
N GLY A 77 29.12 21.10 -7.27
CA GLY A 77 29.15 22.45 -6.71
C GLY A 77 28.22 23.45 -7.40
N ILE A 78 27.31 23.03 -8.28
CA ILE A 78 26.27 23.91 -8.80
C ILE A 78 25.41 24.41 -7.62
N PRO A 79 25.25 25.74 -7.43
CA PRO A 79 24.43 26.24 -6.34
C PRO A 79 22.97 25.84 -6.50
N CYS A 80 22.30 25.66 -5.37
CA CYS A 80 20.88 25.38 -5.31
C CYS A 80 20.25 26.09 -4.12
N SER A 81 18.93 26.24 -4.18
CA SER A 81 18.13 26.81 -3.11
C SER A 81 16.89 25.96 -2.84
N ILE A 82 16.52 25.92 -1.57
CA ILE A 82 15.26 25.37 -1.09
C ILE A 82 14.37 26.55 -0.69
N PRO A 83 13.16 26.68 -1.26
CA PRO A 83 12.20 27.70 -0.82
C PRO A 83 11.92 27.56 0.68
N PRO A 84 11.60 28.67 1.40
CA PRO A 84 11.24 28.60 2.81
C PRO A 84 10.14 27.56 3.05
N LEU A 85 10.45 26.58 3.90
CA LEU A 85 9.50 25.53 4.25
C LEU A 85 8.41 26.13 5.14
N GLN A 86 7.17 26.11 4.66
CA GLN A 86 6.01 26.56 5.40
C GLN A 86 4.86 25.60 5.16
N TYR A 87 4.09 25.32 6.20
CA TYR A 87 2.81 24.64 6.02
C TYR A 87 1.80 25.63 5.45
N ASP A 88 1.44 25.44 4.19
CA ASP A 88 0.33 26.12 3.54
C ASP A 88 -0.67 25.10 2.99
N ARG A 89 -1.90 25.19 3.49
CA ARG A 89 -2.99 24.30 3.09
C ARG A 89 -3.29 24.43 1.59
N ALA A 90 -3.19 25.62 1.02
CA ALA A 90 -3.52 25.84 -0.40
C ALA A 90 -2.55 25.10 -1.34
N THR A 91 -1.32 24.87 -0.89
CA THR A 91 -0.26 24.18 -1.65
C THR A 91 -0.02 22.75 -1.15
N ARG A 92 -0.75 22.27 -0.16
CA ARG A 92 -0.62 20.93 0.45
C ARG A 92 -0.48 19.81 -0.59
N SER A 93 -1.44 19.69 -1.52
CA SER A 93 -1.42 18.62 -2.54
C SER A 93 -0.27 18.73 -3.54
N SER A 94 0.42 19.87 -3.60
CA SER A 94 1.60 20.07 -4.46
C SER A 94 2.93 19.75 -3.76
N VAL A 95 2.93 19.67 -2.43
CA VAL A 95 4.15 19.46 -1.61
C VAL A 95 4.10 18.19 -0.77
N MET A 96 2.99 17.46 -0.75
CA MET A 96 2.88 16.21 0.02
C MET A 96 1.79 15.27 -0.49
N GLY A 97 2.06 13.97 -0.35
CA GLY A 97 1.08 12.90 -0.50
C GLY A 97 0.52 12.45 0.86
N GLY A 98 -0.02 11.23 0.90
CA GLY A 98 -0.50 10.62 2.15
C GLY A 98 0.64 10.42 3.18
N MET A 99 1.77 9.87 2.74
CA MET A 99 2.85 9.43 3.63
C MET A 99 4.12 10.28 3.57
N ASN A 100 4.27 11.15 2.56
CA ASN A 100 5.54 11.83 2.27
C ASN A 100 5.36 13.34 2.08
N TYR A 101 6.33 14.10 2.59
CA TYR A 101 6.55 15.52 2.33
C TYR A 101 7.67 15.68 1.30
N HIS A 102 7.47 16.54 0.32
CA HIS A 102 8.36 16.73 -0.82
C HIS A 102 8.91 18.16 -0.81
N ILE A 103 10.24 18.27 -0.80
CA ILE A 103 10.94 19.55 -0.87
C ILE A 103 11.58 19.69 -2.24
N GLU A 104 11.30 20.78 -2.92
CA GLU A 104 12.00 21.14 -4.15
C GLU A 104 13.38 21.71 -3.86
N VAL A 105 14.40 21.10 -4.44
CA VAL A 105 15.77 21.62 -4.48
C VAL A 105 16.01 22.19 -5.88
N ARG A 106 16.08 23.52 -5.98
CA ARG A 106 16.13 24.24 -7.27
C ARG A 106 17.56 24.68 -7.54
N PHE A 107 18.16 24.17 -8.61
CA PHE A 107 19.51 24.52 -9.02
C PHE A 107 19.51 25.76 -9.94
N ASP A 108 20.60 26.51 -9.90
CA ASP A 108 20.77 27.75 -10.69
C ASP A 108 20.73 27.51 -12.21
N ASP A 109 20.98 26.28 -12.66
CA ASP A 109 20.90 25.89 -14.07
C ASP A 109 19.50 25.46 -14.52
N GLY A 110 18.49 25.63 -13.66
CA GLY A 110 17.08 25.36 -13.96
C GLY A 110 16.64 23.91 -13.71
N ILE A 111 17.54 23.01 -13.33
CA ILE A 111 17.15 21.66 -12.90
C ILE A 111 16.53 21.73 -11.51
N THR A 112 15.50 20.90 -11.27
CA THR A 112 14.89 20.73 -9.95
C THR A 112 14.96 19.27 -9.53
N TRP A 113 15.36 19.04 -8.29
CA TRP A 113 15.24 17.75 -7.62
C TRP A 113 14.15 17.80 -6.53
N ILE A 114 13.71 16.62 -6.11
CA ILE A 114 12.86 16.42 -4.95
C ILE A 114 13.67 15.74 -3.85
N ALA A 115 13.61 16.30 -2.64
CA ALA A 115 13.89 15.54 -1.42
C ALA A 115 12.55 15.02 -0.87
N ARG A 116 12.35 13.71 -0.92
CA ARG A 116 11.20 13.00 -0.39
C ARG A 116 11.50 12.58 1.05
N ILE A 117 10.65 13.01 1.97
CA ILE A 117 10.82 12.84 3.41
C ILE A 117 9.53 12.21 3.95
N ARG A 118 9.66 11.07 4.63
CA ARG A 118 8.50 10.42 5.23
C ARG A 118 7.94 11.27 6.38
N ARG A 119 6.62 11.45 6.36
CA ARG A 119 5.85 12.05 7.45
C ARG A 119 5.90 11.15 8.69
N PHE A 120 5.73 11.76 9.86
CA PHE A 120 5.70 11.02 11.12
C PHE A 120 4.55 11.52 12.00
N ASN A 121 3.57 10.66 12.18
CA ASN A 121 2.37 10.88 12.98
C ASN A 121 2.04 9.62 13.81
N ALA A 122 0.93 9.64 14.55
CA ALA A 122 0.57 8.52 15.42
C ALA A 122 0.28 7.19 14.69
N THR A 123 0.00 7.22 13.39
CA THR A 123 -0.24 6.01 12.57
C THR A 123 1.03 5.50 11.87
N SER A 124 2.15 6.20 12.03
CA SER A 124 3.41 5.82 11.41
C SER A 124 4.03 4.60 12.09
N PRO A 125 4.57 3.63 11.33
CA PRO A 125 5.16 2.44 11.94
C PRO A 125 6.46 2.78 12.71
N PRO A 126 6.94 1.86 13.57
CA PRO A 126 8.22 2.01 14.25
C PRO A 126 9.39 2.29 13.29
N ARG A 127 10.42 2.99 13.79
CA ARG A 127 11.58 3.46 12.99
C ARG A 127 12.24 2.34 12.18
N ALA A 128 12.39 1.15 12.77
CA ALA A 128 13.00 0.01 12.10
C ALA A 128 12.31 -0.33 10.76
N LEU A 129 10.97 -0.34 10.75
CA LEU A 129 10.19 -0.61 9.54
C LEU A 129 10.20 0.59 8.59
N ARG A 130 10.13 1.84 9.09
CA ARG A 130 10.27 3.03 8.22
C ARG A 130 11.60 3.04 7.47
N ASP A 131 12.70 2.75 8.17
CA ASP A 131 14.03 2.68 7.56
C ASP A 131 14.12 1.51 6.54
N TYR A 132 13.41 0.41 6.79
CA TYR A 132 13.33 -0.71 5.84
C TYR A 132 12.54 -0.33 4.58
N ILE A 133 11.38 0.31 4.73
CA ILE A 133 10.56 0.81 3.62
C ILE A 133 11.34 1.83 2.77
N LEU A 134 12.04 2.79 3.39
CA LEU A 134 12.85 3.77 2.67
C LEU A 134 13.97 3.08 1.86
N ARG A 135 14.70 2.14 2.47
CA ARG A 135 15.72 1.36 1.74
C ARG A 135 15.14 0.58 0.57
N SER A 136 13.94 0.02 0.75
CA SER A 136 13.27 -0.72 -0.30
C SER A 136 12.81 0.16 -1.46
N GLU A 137 12.28 1.35 -1.18
CA GLU A 137 11.92 2.34 -2.21
C GLU A 137 13.17 2.76 -3.02
N VAL A 138 14.28 3.05 -2.33
CA VAL A 138 15.56 3.37 -3.00
C VAL A 138 16.04 2.21 -3.86
N ALA A 139 16.03 0.98 -3.35
CA ALA A 139 16.44 -0.20 -4.10
C ALA A 139 15.59 -0.38 -5.37
N THR A 140 14.28 -0.18 -5.25
CA THR A 140 13.34 -0.22 -6.37
C THR A 140 13.62 0.85 -7.41
N LEU A 141 13.78 2.11 -7.02
CA LEU A 141 14.08 3.21 -7.96
C LEU A 141 15.43 3.01 -8.65
N MET A 142 16.45 2.52 -7.93
CA MET A 142 17.75 2.19 -8.51
C MET A 142 17.68 1.01 -9.49
N PHE A 143 16.79 0.05 -9.26
CA PHE A 143 16.51 -1.03 -10.22
C PHE A 143 15.80 -0.47 -11.47
N LEU A 144 14.75 0.33 -11.30
CA LEU A 144 14.00 0.95 -12.41
C LEU A 144 14.86 1.87 -13.27
N HIS A 145 15.87 2.53 -12.70
CA HIS A 145 16.82 3.32 -13.49
C HIS A 145 17.59 2.50 -14.55
N LYS A 146 17.64 1.17 -14.39
CA LYS A 146 18.29 0.25 -15.35
C LYS A 146 17.30 -0.31 -16.39
N THR A 147 16.04 0.12 -16.36
CA THR A 147 14.97 -0.30 -17.28
C THR A 147 14.46 0.89 -18.10
N GLY A 148 13.56 0.62 -19.04
CA GLY A 148 12.83 1.64 -19.82
C GLY A 148 11.67 2.30 -19.08
N VAL A 149 11.38 1.91 -17.82
CA VAL A 149 10.27 2.48 -17.05
C VAL A 149 10.58 3.92 -16.66
N PRO A 150 9.67 4.89 -16.91
CA PRO A 150 9.92 6.29 -16.58
C PRO A 150 9.76 6.53 -15.07
N ALA A 151 10.78 6.20 -14.27
CA ALA A 151 10.81 6.41 -12.82
C ALA A 151 11.81 7.50 -12.41
N PRO A 152 11.64 8.16 -11.24
CA PRO A 152 12.62 9.12 -10.73
C PRO A 152 14.00 8.49 -10.52
N LYS A 153 15.06 9.14 -10.98
CA LYS A 153 16.42 8.74 -10.65
C LYS A 153 16.78 9.17 -9.23
N VAL A 154 17.27 8.23 -8.42
CA VAL A 154 17.86 8.53 -7.10
C VAL A 154 19.26 9.09 -7.26
N HIS A 155 19.53 10.22 -6.61
CA HIS A 155 20.86 10.85 -6.54
C HIS A 155 21.57 10.52 -5.23
N ASP A 156 20.82 10.45 -4.13
CA ASP A 156 21.32 10.09 -2.81
C ASP A 156 20.17 9.77 -1.84
N PHE A 157 20.47 9.14 -0.71
CA PHE A 157 19.51 8.94 0.36
C PHE A 157 20.23 8.85 1.71
N ALA A 158 19.50 9.11 2.78
CA ALA A 158 19.99 8.85 4.14
C ALA A 158 18.83 8.39 5.03
N LEU A 159 19.15 7.58 6.02
CA LEU A 159 18.21 7.16 7.05
C LEU A 159 18.16 8.17 8.19
N GLU A 160 17.14 8.05 9.03
CA GLU A 160 17.04 8.83 10.26
C GLU A 160 18.13 8.37 11.24
N HIS A 161 19.30 9.03 11.28
CA HIS A 161 20.43 8.66 12.14
C HIS A 161 21.10 9.93 12.70
N PRO A 162 21.69 9.90 13.92
CA PRO A 162 22.40 11.07 14.46
C PRO A 162 23.48 11.66 13.54
N ASP A 163 24.12 10.82 12.73
CA ASP A 163 25.15 11.23 11.77
C ASP A 163 24.58 11.82 10.46
N ASN A 164 23.27 11.76 10.25
CA ASN A 164 22.62 12.38 9.10
C ASN A 164 22.44 13.89 9.36
N PRO A 165 23.20 14.77 8.69
CA PRO A 165 23.19 16.20 8.98
C PRO A 165 21.88 16.91 8.59
N VAL A 166 21.02 16.26 7.79
CA VAL A 166 19.69 16.75 7.42
C VAL A 166 18.70 16.61 8.58
N GLY A 167 18.98 15.73 9.54
CA GLY A 167 18.17 15.51 10.75
C GLY A 167 17.01 14.52 10.59
N VAL A 168 16.62 14.20 9.35
CA VAL A 168 15.55 13.24 9.03
C VAL A 168 15.96 12.34 7.87
N GLY A 169 15.33 11.17 7.77
CA GLY A 169 15.49 10.30 6.61
C GLY A 169 14.96 10.96 5.34
N PHE A 170 15.69 10.81 4.23
CA PHE A 170 15.30 11.39 2.94
C PHE A 170 15.74 10.53 1.76
N ILE A 171 15.05 10.71 0.63
CA ILE A 171 15.49 10.29 -0.70
C ILE A 171 15.61 11.55 -1.56
N LEU A 172 16.79 11.81 -2.12
CA LEU A 172 17.03 12.90 -3.05
C LEU A 172 16.99 12.34 -4.48
N MET A 173 16.03 12.80 -5.29
CA MET A 173 15.74 12.22 -6.60
C MET A 173 15.27 13.27 -7.62
N ASP A 174 15.19 12.88 -8.89
CA ASP A 174 14.68 13.75 -9.96
C ASP A 174 13.25 14.25 -9.68
N LYS A 175 12.99 15.52 -10.01
CA LYS A 175 11.63 16.01 -10.18
C LYS A 175 11.18 15.72 -11.61
N LEU A 176 10.27 14.76 -11.78
CA LEU A 176 9.69 14.46 -13.08
C LEU A 176 8.70 15.56 -13.52
N ARG A 177 8.61 15.77 -14.84
CA ARG A 177 7.65 16.71 -15.45
C ARG A 177 6.26 16.11 -15.50
N GLY A 178 5.25 16.95 -15.74
CA GLY A 178 3.85 16.54 -15.90
C GLY A 178 3.03 16.78 -14.64
N LYS A 179 1.78 16.30 -14.66
CA LYS A 179 0.82 16.34 -13.56
C LYS A 179 0.24 14.96 -13.33
N SER A 180 -0.14 14.66 -12.09
CA SER A 180 -0.87 13.42 -11.77
C SER A 180 -2.11 13.28 -12.63
N LEU A 181 -2.26 12.11 -13.22
CA LEU A 181 -3.40 11.74 -14.04
C LEU A 181 -4.67 11.73 -13.20
N ARG A 182 -5.69 12.44 -13.68
CA ARG A 182 -7.03 12.40 -13.10
C ARG A 182 -7.93 11.56 -14.01
N TRP A 183 -7.96 10.25 -13.75
CA TRP A 183 -8.65 9.27 -14.59
C TRP A 183 -10.11 9.65 -14.86
N SER A 184 -10.84 10.05 -13.81
CA SER A 184 -12.27 10.38 -13.86
C SER A 184 -12.65 11.49 -14.83
N ILE A 185 -11.75 12.45 -15.08
CA ILE A 185 -11.99 13.58 -15.99
C ILE A 185 -11.32 13.42 -17.35
N ALA A 186 -10.48 12.39 -17.53
CA ALA A 186 -9.86 12.09 -18.82
C ALA A 186 -10.88 11.51 -19.78
N THR A 187 -10.84 11.96 -21.04
CA THR A 187 -11.65 11.40 -22.13
C THR A 187 -11.22 9.96 -22.43
N GLN A 188 -12.09 9.18 -23.09
CA GLN A 188 -11.77 7.82 -23.49
C GLN A 188 -10.48 7.74 -24.32
N GLN A 189 -10.31 8.61 -25.32
CA GLN A 189 -9.10 8.64 -26.15
C GLN A 189 -7.83 8.94 -25.33
N GLN A 190 -7.93 9.80 -24.32
CA GLN A 190 -6.82 10.10 -23.43
C GLN A 190 -6.47 8.91 -22.53
N ARG A 191 -7.49 8.19 -22.02
CA ARG A 191 -7.28 6.96 -21.23
C ARG A 191 -6.65 5.86 -22.07
N GLU A 192 -7.18 5.60 -23.26
CA GLU A 192 -6.61 4.64 -24.23
C GLU A 192 -5.14 4.93 -24.51
N LYS A 193 -4.79 6.21 -24.74
CA LYS A 193 -3.39 6.61 -24.94
C LYS A 193 -2.51 6.34 -23.72
N VAL A 194 -3.00 6.58 -22.50
CA VAL A 194 -2.24 6.26 -21.28
C VAL A 194 -2.13 4.75 -21.09
N MET A 195 -3.21 4.00 -21.30
CA MET A 195 -3.22 2.54 -21.24
C MET A 195 -2.20 1.92 -22.21
N ASP A 196 -2.09 2.45 -23.42
CA ASP A 196 -1.11 1.99 -24.41
C ASP A 196 0.34 2.15 -23.92
N GLN A 197 0.67 3.30 -23.32
CA GLN A 197 1.99 3.56 -22.74
C GLN A 197 2.24 2.74 -21.45
N LEU A 198 1.19 2.45 -20.68
CA LEU A 198 1.29 1.59 -19.51
C LEU A 198 1.49 0.12 -19.92
N ALA A 199 0.92 -0.31 -21.05
CA ALA A 199 1.17 -1.63 -21.62
C ALA A 199 2.65 -1.78 -22.02
N ASP A 200 3.28 -0.72 -22.58
CA ASP A 200 4.74 -0.71 -22.81
C ASP A 200 5.53 -0.88 -21.49
N THR A 201 5.05 -0.29 -20.39
CA THR A 201 5.66 -0.45 -19.06
C THR A 201 5.56 -1.90 -18.55
N PHE A 202 4.41 -2.56 -18.75
CA PHE A 202 4.25 -3.98 -18.39
C PHE A 202 5.19 -4.87 -19.20
N VAL A 203 5.27 -4.63 -20.51
CA VAL A 203 6.20 -5.33 -21.41
C VAL A 203 7.65 -5.11 -20.99
N GLU A 204 8.01 -3.91 -20.57
CA GLU A 204 9.35 -3.61 -20.08
C GLU A 204 9.66 -4.35 -18.78
N LEU A 205 8.78 -4.31 -17.79
CA LEU A 205 8.96 -4.98 -16.50
C LEU A 205 9.02 -6.50 -16.63
N HIS A 206 8.30 -7.09 -17.60
CA HIS A 206 8.34 -8.52 -17.90
C HIS A 206 9.72 -9.03 -18.33
N LYS A 207 10.64 -8.15 -18.74
CA LYS A 207 12.02 -8.55 -19.10
C LYS A 207 12.90 -8.89 -17.89
N TYR A 208 12.43 -8.60 -16.67
CA TYR A 208 13.23 -8.66 -15.46
C TYR A 208 12.60 -9.57 -14.39
N PRO A 209 12.74 -10.90 -14.53
CA PRO A 209 12.24 -11.85 -13.55
C PRO A 209 13.12 -11.88 -12.29
N PHE A 210 12.49 -12.24 -11.17
CA PHE A 210 13.09 -12.50 -9.86
C PHE A 210 12.75 -13.91 -9.39
N ASP A 211 13.55 -14.44 -8.47
CA ASP A 211 13.39 -15.81 -7.95
C ASP A 211 12.56 -15.89 -6.67
N LEU A 212 12.29 -14.75 -6.03
CA LEU A 212 11.59 -14.68 -4.76
C LEU A 212 10.49 -13.62 -4.79
N LEU A 213 9.48 -13.83 -3.96
CA LEU A 213 8.33 -12.96 -3.72
C LEU A 213 8.59 -12.14 -2.45
N GLY A 214 8.75 -10.82 -2.59
CA GLY A 214 9.10 -9.92 -1.49
C GLY A 214 9.52 -8.55 -1.99
N SER A 215 10.21 -7.75 -1.19
CA SER A 215 10.64 -6.40 -1.61
C SER A 215 12.12 -6.37 -1.96
N LEU A 216 12.49 -5.59 -2.97
CA LEU A 216 13.90 -5.21 -3.15
C LEU A 216 14.35 -4.45 -1.92
N ASP A 217 15.47 -4.83 -1.31
CA ASP A 217 15.93 -4.26 -0.02
C ASP A 217 17.40 -3.79 -0.03
N SER A 218 18.10 -4.02 -1.14
CA SER A 218 19.52 -3.73 -1.29
C SER A 218 19.75 -2.66 -2.37
N PRO A 219 19.90 -1.37 -1.98
CA PRO A 219 20.22 -0.29 -2.91
C PRO A 219 21.40 -0.62 -3.84
N GLY A 220 21.15 -0.58 -5.15
CA GLY A 220 22.13 -0.90 -6.20
C GLY A 220 22.22 -2.39 -6.57
N GLY A 221 21.73 -3.28 -5.71
CA GLY A 221 21.60 -4.71 -5.95
C GLY A 221 20.25 -5.09 -6.56
N SER A 222 20.00 -6.41 -6.59
CA SER A 222 18.73 -7.02 -7.01
C SER A 222 18.25 -8.06 -6.00
N HIS A 223 18.74 -7.98 -4.76
CA HIS A 223 18.33 -8.88 -3.68
C HIS A 223 16.88 -8.59 -3.30
N VAL A 224 16.09 -9.66 -3.19
CA VAL A 224 14.70 -9.63 -2.74
C VAL A 224 14.68 -10.16 -1.31
N GLY A 225 14.33 -9.27 -0.38
CA GLY A 225 14.12 -9.60 1.02
C GLY A 225 12.63 -9.70 1.36
N ALA A 226 12.34 -9.62 2.66
CA ALA A 226 10.97 -9.63 3.15
C ALA A 226 10.14 -8.46 2.61
N PHE A 227 8.83 -8.52 2.79
CA PHE A 227 7.97 -7.41 2.42
C PHE A 227 8.25 -6.17 3.25
N ALA A 228 8.59 -5.08 2.58
CA ALA A 228 8.70 -3.77 3.22
C ALA A 228 7.31 -3.14 3.32
N ARG A 229 6.43 -3.65 4.19
CA ARG A 229 5.05 -3.16 4.38
C ARG A 229 4.52 -3.41 5.79
N GLU A 230 3.75 -2.45 6.29
CA GLU A 230 3.12 -2.47 7.63
C GLU A 230 2.14 -3.63 7.81
N SER A 231 1.34 -3.92 6.78
CA SER A 231 0.36 -5.02 6.81
C SER A 231 1.00 -6.42 6.84
N LEU A 232 2.30 -6.53 6.57
CA LEU A 232 3.05 -7.79 6.48
C LEU A 232 4.24 -7.83 7.45
N THR A 233 4.25 -6.93 8.44
CA THR A 233 5.29 -6.88 9.48
C THR A 233 4.63 -6.95 10.84
N ASP A 234 5.09 -7.83 11.70
CA ASP A 234 4.67 -7.89 13.11
C ASP A 234 5.71 -7.27 14.04
N PHE A 235 5.26 -6.87 15.23
CA PHE A 235 6.13 -6.40 16.29
C PHE A 235 5.83 -7.16 17.57
N MET A 236 6.77 -8.02 17.98
CA MET A 236 6.69 -8.79 19.22
C MET A 236 7.75 -8.28 20.19
N GLN A 237 7.36 -7.76 21.35
CA GLN A 237 8.30 -7.26 22.36
C GLN A 237 9.33 -6.24 21.80
N SER A 238 8.90 -5.38 20.87
CA SER A 238 9.75 -4.42 20.12
C SER A 238 10.71 -5.03 19.10
N GLU A 239 10.67 -6.35 18.87
CA GLU A 239 11.35 -7.00 17.77
C GLU A 239 10.49 -6.96 16.50
N MET A 240 11.10 -6.56 15.39
CA MET A 240 10.45 -6.52 14.08
C MET A 240 10.49 -7.90 13.44
N LEU A 241 9.33 -8.52 13.25
CA LEU A 241 9.17 -9.80 12.57
C LEU A 241 8.65 -9.56 11.16
N THR A 242 9.47 -9.86 10.16
CA THR A 242 9.15 -9.59 8.76
C THR A 242 8.55 -10.82 8.08
N SER A 243 7.59 -10.61 7.18
CA SER A 243 7.03 -11.69 6.35
C SER A 243 7.79 -11.84 5.03
N GLY A 244 8.28 -13.04 4.76
CA GLY A 244 9.02 -13.38 3.54
C GLY A 244 10.54 -13.13 3.64
N PRO A 245 11.27 -13.16 2.51
CA PRO A 245 10.75 -13.43 1.17
C PRO A 245 10.18 -14.84 1.05
N PHE A 246 9.25 -15.04 0.12
CA PHE A 246 8.62 -16.33 -0.12
C PHE A 246 9.08 -16.93 -1.44
N SER A 247 9.09 -18.26 -1.50
CA SER A 247 9.41 -18.99 -2.74
C SER A 247 8.17 -19.33 -3.56
N SER A 248 6.98 -19.26 -2.96
CA SER A 248 5.71 -19.54 -3.64
C SER A 248 4.61 -18.56 -3.24
N LEU A 249 3.64 -18.41 -4.13
CA LEU A 249 2.45 -17.58 -3.89
C LEU A 249 1.55 -18.18 -2.80
N GLU A 250 1.49 -19.51 -2.70
CA GLU A 250 0.76 -20.23 -1.65
C GLU A 250 1.31 -19.90 -0.27
N GLU A 251 2.63 -20.01 -0.09
CA GLU A 251 3.31 -19.69 1.17
C GLU A 251 3.05 -18.24 1.58
N TYR A 252 3.10 -17.31 0.62
CA TYR A 252 2.75 -15.90 0.84
C TYR A 252 1.31 -15.73 1.32
N HIS A 253 0.33 -16.32 0.62
CA HIS A 253 -1.08 -16.17 1.00
C HIS A 253 -1.37 -16.77 2.38
N VAL A 254 -0.93 -18.01 2.64
CA VAL A 254 -1.14 -18.65 3.95
C VAL A 254 -0.46 -17.84 5.06
N SER A 255 0.80 -17.43 4.88
CA SER A 255 1.54 -16.69 5.92
C SER A 255 0.93 -15.31 6.20
N SER A 256 0.53 -14.58 5.15
CA SER A 256 -0.07 -13.25 5.28
C SER A 256 -1.44 -13.30 5.98
N ILE A 257 -2.27 -14.28 5.64
CA ILE A 257 -3.59 -14.44 6.28
C ILE A 257 -3.43 -14.97 7.71
N GLN A 258 -2.46 -15.85 7.97
CA GLN A 258 -2.17 -16.30 9.34
C GLN A 258 -1.74 -15.13 10.23
N LEU A 259 -0.89 -14.22 9.74
CA LEU A 259 -0.55 -13.00 10.47
C LEU A 259 -1.80 -12.18 10.82
N ILE A 260 -2.75 -12.05 9.89
CA ILE A 260 -4.01 -11.36 10.15
C ILE A 260 -4.82 -12.08 11.24
N LEU A 261 -4.96 -13.40 11.18
CA LEU A 261 -5.64 -14.18 12.21
C LEU A 261 -5.00 -13.99 13.59
N ASP A 262 -3.68 -14.00 13.67
CA ASP A 262 -2.93 -13.78 14.90
C ASP A 262 -3.13 -12.36 15.45
N LEU A 263 -3.21 -11.36 14.56
CA LEU A 263 -3.50 -9.96 14.94
C LEU A 263 -4.95 -9.78 15.41
N ILE A 264 -5.91 -10.47 14.80
CA ILE A 264 -7.32 -10.48 15.25
C ILE A 264 -7.42 -11.08 16.65
N VAL A 265 -6.79 -12.23 16.90
CA VAL A 265 -6.80 -12.90 18.22
C VAL A 265 -6.16 -12.01 19.29
N ARG A 266 -5.13 -11.25 18.95
CA ARG A 266 -4.50 -10.27 19.85
C ARG A 266 -5.32 -8.98 20.05
N GLY A 267 -6.41 -8.81 19.30
CA GLY A 267 -7.20 -7.57 19.31
C GLY A 267 -6.50 -6.38 18.65
N GLU A 268 -5.44 -6.62 17.88
CA GLU A 268 -4.68 -5.61 17.13
C GLU A 268 -5.30 -5.32 15.76
N MET A 269 -6.29 -6.10 15.32
CA MET A 269 -6.97 -5.91 14.03
C MET A 269 -8.44 -6.29 14.14
N TYR A 270 -9.32 -5.55 13.45
CA TYR A 270 -10.76 -5.81 13.39
C TYR A 270 -11.45 -5.96 14.77
N SER A 271 -10.95 -5.26 15.80
CA SER A 271 -11.38 -5.48 17.19
C SER A 271 -12.88 -5.26 17.45
N GLN A 272 -13.57 -4.48 16.61
CA GLN A 272 -15.02 -4.26 16.70
C GLN A 272 -15.86 -5.39 16.09
N GLN A 273 -15.27 -6.23 15.22
CA GLN A 273 -15.95 -7.30 14.48
C GLN A 273 -15.08 -8.57 14.43
N ALA A 274 -14.37 -8.87 15.54
CA ALA A 274 -13.28 -9.84 15.57
C ALA A 274 -13.72 -11.26 15.15
N VAL A 275 -14.88 -11.73 15.61
CA VAL A 275 -15.40 -13.08 15.27
C VAL A 275 -15.66 -13.19 13.77
N ASP A 276 -16.34 -12.21 13.17
CA ASP A 276 -16.70 -12.23 11.75
C ASP A 276 -15.45 -12.09 10.87
N ALA A 277 -14.56 -11.17 11.23
CA ALA A 277 -13.26 -11.05 10.58
C ALA A 277 -12.46 -12.36 10.67
N TYR A 278 -12.45 -13.02 11.83
CA TYR A 278 -11.71 -14.26 12.02
C TYR A 278 -12.19 -15.39 11.09
N ILE A 279 -13.51 -15.65 11.06
CA ILE A 279 -14.07 -16.71 10.21
C ILE A 279 -13.91 -16.39 8.71
N ILE A 280 -13.96 -15.11 8.31
CA ILE A 280 -13.66 -14.67 6.94
C ILE A 280 -12.22 -15.05 6.59
N HIS A 281 -11.25 -14.61 7.37
CA HIS A 281 -9.83 -14.83 7.06
C HIS A 281 -9.47 -16.31 7.17
N ARG A 282 -10.06 -17.06 8.11
CA ARG A 282 -9.88 -18.51 8.18
C ARG A 282 -10.42 -19.20 6.94
N TYR A 283 -11.55 -18.76 6.42
CA TYR A 283 -12.08 -19.23 5.14
C TYR A 283 -11.19 -18.87 3.96
N LEU A 284 -10.59 -17.68 3.93
CA LEU A 284 -9.64 -17.29 2.88
C LEU A 284 -8.42 -18.23 2.84
N ILE A 285 -7.94 -18.76 3.97
CA ILE A 285 -6.90 -19.81 3.99
C ILE A 285 -7.37 -21.06 3.24
N ASP A 286 -8.61 -21.53 3.48
CA ASP A 286 -9.15 -22.71 2.79
C ASP A 286 -9.35 -22.46 1.28
N LEU A 287 -9.52 -21.19 0.88
CA LEU A 287 -9.62 -20.80 -0.52
C LEU A 287 -8.28 -20.70 -1.24
N VAL A 288 -7.13 -20.64 -0.54
CA VAL A 288 -5.81 -20.46 -1.18
C VAL A 288 -5.60 -21.44 -2.34
N PRO A 289 -5.81 -22.77 -2.21
CA PRO A 289 -5.60 -23.72 -3.30
C PRO A 289 -6.48 -23.46 -4.54
N HIS A 290 -7.61 -22.77 -4.38
CA HIS A 290 -8.56 -22.50 -5.44
C HIS A 290 -8.30 -21.18 -6.18
N VAL A 291 -7.48 -20.28 -5.62
CA VAL A 291 -7.17 -18.97 -6.21
C VAL A 291 -5.77 -18.91 -6.82
N LEU A 292 -4.96 -19.95 -6.63
CA LEU A 292 -3.66 -20.08 -7.27
C LEU A 292 -3.83 -20.14 -8.81
N PRO A 293 -3.05 -19.36 -9.57
CA PRO A 293 -3.15 -19.36 -11.02
C PRO A 293 -2.76 -20.72 -11.60
N ALA A 294 -3.49 -21.15 -12.63
CA ALA A 294 -3.31 -22.45 -13.27
C ALA A 294 -2.13 -22.48 -14.26
N VAL A 295 -0.90 -22.15 -13.84
CA VAL A 295 0.34 -22.44 -14.61
C VAL A 295 1.53 -22.57 -13.65
N HIS A 296 2.18 -23.72 -13.68
CA HIS A 296 3.59 -23.89 -13.31
C HIS A 296 4.36 -24.13 -14.60
N ASP A 297 5.24 -23.20 -14.97
CA ASP A 297 6.49 -23.46 -15.70
C ASP A 297 7.30 -22.17 -15.61
N ASP A 298 8.32 -22.22 -14.75
CA ASP A 298 9.19 -21.14 -14.26
C ASP A 298 8.55 -20.21 -13.21
N GLU A 299 8.68 -20.58 -11.92
CA GLU A 299 8.31 -19.80 -10.71
C GLU A 299 9.11 -18.48 -10.61
N LYS A 300 8.85 -17.56 -11.54
CA LYS A 300 9.42 -16.23 -11.57
C LYS A 300 8.43 -15.22 -11.03
N PHE A 301 8.97 -14.25 -10.33
CA PHE A 301 8.25 -13.10 -9.83
C PHE A 301 8.69 -11.84 -10.57
N TYR A 302 7.81 -10.85 -10.62
CA TYR A 302 8.03 -9.61 -11.37
C TYR A 302 7.67 -8.42 -10.50
N LEU A 303 8.37 -7.31 -10.71
CA LEU A 303 8.12 -6.10 -9.95
C LEU A 303 6.68 -5.60 -10.18
N LYS A 304 5.95 -5.41 -9.09
CA LYS A 304 4.60 -4.86 -9.03
C LYS A 304 4.60 -3.52 -8.29
N HIS A 305 3.94 -2.54 -8.88
CA HIS A 305 3.62 -1.28 -8.20
C HIS A 305 2.52 -1.52 -7.15
N ALA A 306 2.71 -1.03 -5.92
CA ALA A 306 1.80 -1.30 -4.81
C ALA A 306 0.55 -0.39 -4.78
N ASP A 307 0.57 0.74 -5.48
CA ASP A 307 -0.49 1.75 -5.50
C ASP A 307 -0.99 2.06 -6.93
N ASP A 308 -1.39 1.02 -7.68
CA ASP A 308 -1.74 1.10 -9.11
C ASP A 308 -3.13 1.75 -9.41
N LYS A 309 -3.58 2.67 -8.55
CA LYS A 309 -4.87 3.40 -8.67
C LYS A 309 -4.90 4.55 -9.69
N GLY A 310 -3.74 4.88 -10.28
CA GLY A 310 -3.59 5.75 -11.44
C GLY A 310 -3.08 7.19 -11.18
N ASP A 311 -3.23 7.75 -9.98
CA ASP A 311 -2.76 9.11 -9.63
C ASP A 311 -1.22 9.22 -9.50
N HIS A 312 -0.55 8.09 -9.33
CA HIS A 312 0.90 7.91 -9.40
C HIS A 312 1.47 8.02 -10.83
N ILE A 313 0.61 8.10 -11.86
CA ILE A 313 1.03 8.30 -13.26
C ILE A 313 1.06 9.79 -13.56
N LEU A 314 2.22 10.31 -13.94
CA LEU A 314 2.40 11.68 -14.41
C LEU A 314 2.23 11.76 -15.92
N VAL A 315 1.45 12.74 -16.37
CA VAL A 315 1.21 13.01 -17.79
C VAL A 315 1.48 14.47 -18.17
N ASP A 316 1.92 14.70 -19.40
CA ASP A 316 1.97 16.04 -19.99
C ASP A 316 0.62 16.51 -20.55
N GLU A 317 0.59 17.69 -21.17
CA GLU A 317 -0.63 18.29 -21.75
C GLU A 317 -1.23 17.46 -22.91
N HIS A 318 -0.46 16.52 -23.46
CA HIS A 318 -0.86 15.63 -24.53
C HIS A 318 -1.11 14.20 -24.04
N PHE A 319 -1.17 13.97 -22.73
CA PHE A 319 -1.33 12.65 -22.13
C PHE A 319 -0.22 11.66 -22.50
N ASN A 320 1.00 12.15 -22.77
CA ASN A 320 2.17 11.28 -22.77
C ASN A 320 2.57 11.02 -21.31
N VAL A 321 2.86 9.76 -20.97
CA VAL A 321 3.37 9.38 -19.66
C VAL A 321 4.78 9.92 -19.53
N THR A 322 4.99 10.76 -18.52
CA THR A 322 6.28 11.40 -18.24
C THR A 322 6.94 10.86 -16.98
N GLY A 323 6.20 10.11 -16.18
CA GLY A 323 6.70 9.52 -14.94
C GLY A 323 5.71 8.56 -14.30
N ILE A 324 6.22 7.54 -13.63
CA ILE A 324 5.52 6.67 -12.69
C ILE A 324 6.24 6.87 -11.36
N ILE A 325 5.54 7.43 -10.38
CA ILE A 325 6.08 7.80 -9.07
C ILE A 325 5.46 6.93 -7.98
N ASP A 326 5.80 7.18 -6.71
CA ASP A 326 5.21 6.48 -5.55
C ASP A 326 5.47 4.96 -5.50
N TRP A 327 6.71 4.56 -5.83
CA TRP A 327 7.20 3.18 -5.74
C TRP A 327 7.43 2.66 -4.31
N GLU A 328 6.88 3.36 -3.31
CA GLU A 328 6.85 2.90 -1.93
C GLU A 328 6.04 1.59 -1.84
N TRP A 329 6.51 0.63 -1.04
CA TRP A 329 5.93 -0.71 -0.89
C TRP A 329 5.93 -1.59 -2.16
N ALA A 330 6.62 -1.18 -3.24
CA ALA A 330 6.81 -2.03 -4.41
C ALA A 330 7.47 -3.37 -4.02
N HIS A 331 7.04 -4.43 -4.68
CA HIS A 331 7.44 -5.79 -4.36
C HIS A 331 7.37 -6.66 -5.62
N THR A 332 8.04 -7.79 -5.59
CA THR A 332 7.92 -8.82 -6.61
C THR A 332 6.66 -9.65 -6.34
N ALA A 333 5.93 -9.97 -7.40
CA ALA A 333 4.68 -10.74 -7.33
C ALA A 333 4.62 -11.77 -8.46
N SER A 334 3.77 -12.79 -8.32
CA SER A 334 3.54 -13.76 -9.40
C SER A 334 3.05 -13.03 -10.67
N PRO A 335 3.23 -13.59 -11.88
CA PRO A 335 2.79 -12.95 -13.12
C PRO A 335 1.32 -12.51 -13.10
N ALA A 336 0.43 -13.36 -12.56
CA ALA A 336 -1.00 -13.07 -12.41
C ALA A 336 -1.34 -11.89 -11.47
N HIS A 337 -0.39 -11.44 -10.65
CA HIS A 337 -0.55 -10.28 -9.77
C HIS A 337 0.20 -9.06 -10.33
N ALA A 338 1.42 -9.27 -10.83
CA ALA A 338 2.28 -8.22 -11.36
C ALA A 338 1.72 -7.60 -12.66
N PHE A 339 1.08 -8.41 -13.50
CA PHE A 339 0.55 -8.01 -14.81
C PHE A 339 -0.96 -8.09 -14.91
N ASN A 340 -1.65 -8.10 -13.77
CA ASN A 340 -3.11 -7.95 -13.73
C ASN A 340 -3.52 -6.52 -14.13
N SER A 341 -4.80 -6.29 -14.37
CA SER A 341 -5.31 -4.94 -14.56
C SER A 341 -4.99 -4.05 -13.35
N PRO A 342 -4.46 -2.83 -13.55
CA PRO A 342 -4.36 -1.84 -12.49
C PRO A 342 -5.70 -1.60 -11.77
N ILE A 343 -5.66 -1.35 -10.46
CA ILE A 343 -6.86 -1.05 -9.65
C ILE A 343 -7.61 0.18 -10.19
N GLY A 344 -6.87 1.14 -10.77
CA GLY A 344 -7.46 2.34 -11.36
C GLY A 344 -8.43 2.08 -12.53
N PHE A 345 -8.41 0.87 -13.12
CA PHE A 345 -9.26 0.50 -14.26
C PHE A 345 -10.51 -0.27 -13.83
N LEU A 346 -10.62 -0.64 -12.55
CA LEU A 346 -11.74 -1.43 -12.07
C LEU A 346 -13.05 -0.64 -12.16
N PRO A 347 -14.16 -1.26 -12.62
CA PRO A 347 -15.47 -0.64 -12.59
C PRO A 347 -16.00 -0.60 -11.15
N VAL A 348 -15.60 0.43 -10.39
CA VAL A 348 -15.76 0.51 -8.92
C VAL A 348 -17.12 0.01 -8.43
N ALA A 349 -18.24 0.58 -8.89
CA ALA A 349 -19.57 0.19 -8.42
C ALA A 349 -19.91 -1.30 -8.70
N ASP A 350 -19.44 -1.82 -9.83
CA ASP A 350 -19.68 -3.19 -10.26
C ASP A 350 -18.80 -4.17 -9.50
N PHE A 351 -17.57 -3.75 -9.28
CA PHE A 351 -16.62 -4.47 -8.47
C PHE A 351 -17.16 -4.62 -7.05
N TYR A 352 -17.55 -3.52 -6.39
CA TYR A 352 -18.11 -3.58 -5.02
C TYR A 352 -19.46 -4.29 -4.92
N SER A 353 -20.26 -4.35 -5.99
CA SER A 353 -21.50 -5.15 -6.02
C SER A 353 -21.28 -6.64 -6.31
N GLY A 354 -20.03 -7.10 -6.45
CA GLY A 354 -19.69 -8.51 -6.62
C GLY A 354 -19.68 -9.01 -8.06
N ARG A 355 -19.77 -8.12 -9.07
CA ARG A 355 -19.74 -8.53 -10.50
C ARG A 355 -18.36 -9.04 -10.91
N ASN A 356 -18.30 -10.22 -11.52
CA ASN A 356 -17.04 -10.85 -11.92
C ASN A 356 -16.61 -10.55 -13.38
N ASP A 357 -17.43 -9.83 -14.14
CA ASP A 357 -17.05 -9.36 -15.47
C ASP A 357 -15.96 -8.28 -15.39
N LEU A 358 -15.17 -8.16 -16.47
CA LEU A 358 -14.24 -7.05 -16.66
C LEU A 358 -14.97 -5.77 -17.06
N GLY A 359 -14.47 -4.63 -16.61
CA GLY A 359 -14.87 -3.31 -17.06
C GLY A 359 -14.24 -2.92 -18.39
N ASP A 360 -14.77 -1.86 -19.01
CA ASP A 360 -14.35 -1.41 -20.35
C ASP A 360 -12.85 -1.07 -20.41
N ASP A 361 -12.32 -0.36 -19.40
CA ASP A 361 -10.89 0.02 -19.36
C ASP A 361 -9.99 -1.24 -19.24
N GLU A 362 -10.40 -2.25 -18.47
CA GLU A 362 -9.66 -3.53 -18.35
C GLU A 362 -9.63 -4.29 -19.69
N VAL A 363 -10.76 -4.34 -20.40
CA VAL A 363 -10.89 -4.97 -21.72
C VAL A 363 -10.01 -4.25 -22.75
N VAL A 364 -10.02 -2.91 -22.76
CA VAL A 364 -9.16 -2.11 -23.64
C VAL A 364 -7.70 -2.38 -23.34
N PHE A 365 -7.30 -2.38 -22.07
CA PHE A 365 -5.91 -2.62 -21.67
C PHE A 365 -5.42 -4.00 -22.09
N ALA A 366 -6.24 -5.05 -21.89
CA ALA A 366 -5.91 -6.40 -22.34
C ALA A 366 -5.70 -6.46 -23.86
N ARG A 367 -6.56 -5.81 -24.65
CA ARG A 367 -6.41 -5.76 -26.12
C ARG A 367 -5.15 -5.02 -26.56
N LEU A 368 -4.80 -3.92 -25.90
CA LEU A 368 -3.56 -3.18 -26.20
C LEU A 368 -2.32 -4.06 -25.98
N LEU A 369 -2.30 -4.89 -24.94
CA LEU A 369 -1.23 -5.89 -24.74
C LEU A 369 -1.20 -6.92 -25.88
N GLU A 370 -2.36 -7.41 -26.35
CA GLU A 370 -2.43 -8.34 -27.48
C GLU A 370 -1.96 -7.71 -28.80
N GLU A 371 -2.33 -6.45 -29.06
CA GLU A 371 -1.91 -5.68 -30.23
C GLU A 371 -0.40 -5.46 -30.26
N LYS A 372 0.22 -5.33 -29.08
CA LYS A 372 1.68 -5.29 -28.90
C LYS A 372 2.34 -6.67 -29.00
N GLY A 373 1.57 -7.75 -29.18
CA GLY A 373 2.07 -9.12 -29.34
C GLY A 373 2.23 -9.90 -28.03
N HIS A 374 1.76 -9.36 -26.91
CA HIS A 374 1.91 -9.92 -25.56
C HIS A 374 0.61 -10.54 -25.05
N ARG A 375 0.16 -11.60 -25.74
CA ARG A 375 -1.05 -12.37 -25.36
C ARG A 375 -0.90 -13.06 -24.00
N ASP A 376 0.33 -13.42 -23.63
CA ASP A 376 0.70 -13.92 -22.31
C ASP A 376 0.36 -12.90 -21.23
N LEU A 377 0.79 -11.64 -21.39
CA LEU A 377 0.47 -10.57 -20.44
C LEU A 377 -1.02 -10.22 -20.44
N ALA A 378 -1.64 -10.13 -21.62
CA ALA A 378 -3.08 -9.91 -21.74
C ALA A 378 -3.89 -10.98 -21.01
N SER A 379 -3.43 -12.24 -21.01
CA SER A 379 -4.13 -13.33 -20.32
C SER A 379 -4.23 -13.12 -18.80
N PHE A 380 -3.24 -12.46 -18.18
CA PHE A 380 -3.31 -12.13 -16.75
C PHE A 380 -4.35 -11.05 -16.45
N VAL A 381 -4.59 -10.13 -17.40
CA VAL A 381 -5.68 -9.14 -17.31
C VAL A 381 -7.02 -9.83 -17.51
N TRP A 382 -7.16 -10.65 -18.57
CA TRP A 382 -8.41 -11.34 -18.91
C TRP A 382 -8.93 -12.24 -17.79
N ASN A 383 -8.02 -12.92 -17.07
CA ASN A 383 -8.36 -13.86 -16.02
C ASN A 383 -8.16 -13.30 -14.60
N GLY A 384 -7.74 -12.04 -14.49
CA GLY A 384 -7.22 -11.48 -13.24
C GLY A 384 -8.27 -11.06 -12.22
N ARG A 385 -9.57 -11.10 -12.54
CA ARG A 385 -10.64 -10.71 -11.61
C ARG A 385 -10.58 -11.51 -10.31
N LEU A 386 -10.30 -12.81 -10.38
CA LEU A 386 -10.24 -13.66 -9.20
C LEU A 386 -9.13 -13.20 -8.23
N GLN A 387 -7.96 -12.83 -8.74
CA GLN A 387 -6.85 -12.32 -7.94
C GLN A 387 -7.20 -10.97 -7.29
N HIS A 388 -7.93 -10.08 -8.00
CA HIS A 388 -8.45 -8.86 -7.40
C HIS A 388 -9.41 -9.16 -6.25
N ARG A 389 -10.38 -10.06 -6.45
CA ARG A 389 -11.34 -10.46 -5.41
C ARG A 389 -10.64 -10.96 -4.16
N PHE A 390 -9.71 -11.90 -4.34
CA PHE A 390 -8.98 -12.50 -3.24
C PHE A 390 -8.12 -11.49 -2.49
N ALA A 391 -7.34 -10.66 -3.21
CA ALA A 391 -6.49 -9.65 -2.61
C ALA A 391 -7.28 -8.60 -1.83
N PHE A 392 -8.43 -8.14 -2.36
CA PHE A 392 -9.30 -7.21 -1.65
C PHE A 392 -9.88 -7.85 -0.39
N CYS A 393 -10.39 -9.08 -0.44
CA CYS A 393 -10.92 -9.75 0.75
C CYS A 393 -9.86 -10.00 1.84
N CYS A 394 -8.59 -10.20 1.47
CA CYS A 394 -7.50 -10.41 2.45
C CYS A 394 -7.15 -9.17 3.28
N GLY A 395 -7.42 -7.96 2.79
CA GLY A 395 -6.94 -6.73 3.44
C GLY A 395 -7.99 -5.63 3.52
N TYR A 396 -9.27 -5.97 3.35
CA TYR A 396 -10.35 -4.99 3.29
C TYR A 396 -10.58 -4.32 4.64
N ASP A 397 -10.93 -3.04 4.62
CA ASP A 397 -11.44 -2.35 5.79
C ASP A 397 -12.93 -2.66 5.99
N LEU A 398 -13.26 -3.35 7.08
CA LEU A 398 -14.64 -3.73 7.42
C LEU A 398 -15.50 -2.54 7.89
N ALA A 399 -14.99 -1.31 7.86
CA ALA A 399 -15.78 -0.09 8.09
C ALA A 399 -16.90 0.09 7.03
N ASP A 400 -16.62 -0.24 5.76
CA ASP A 400 -17.63 -0.32 4.69
C ASP A 400 -18.14 -1.74 4.55
N TRP A 401 -19.01 -2.14 5.48
CA TRP A 401 -19.53 -3.50 5.54
C TRP A 401 -20.33 -3.90 4.30
N ASP A 402 -21.19 -3.01 3.79
CA ASP A 402 -22.02 -3.30 2.61
C ASP A 402 -21.16 -3.52 1.36
N GLY A 403 -20.14 -2.68 1.16
CA GLY A 403 -19.15 -2.88 0.09
C GLY A 403 -18.37 -4.19 0.25
N PHE A 404 -17.98 -4.53 1.47
CA PHE A 404 -17.31 -5.80 1.76
C PHE A 404 -18.17 -7.02 1.42
N LEU A 405 -19.45 -7.02 1.78
CA LEU A 405 -20.36 -8.14 1.51
C LEU A 405 -20.44 -8.46 0.00
N GLY A 406 -20.50 -7.43 -0.84
CA GLY A 406 -20.49 -7.61 -2.28
C GLY A 406 -19.15 -8.14 -2.80
N LEU A 407 -18.02 -7.64 -2.28
CA LEU A 407 -16.69 -8.18 -2.61
C LEU A 407 -16.57 -9.67 -2.26
N PHE A 408 -16.98 -10.02 -1.04
CA PHE A 408 -16.86 -11.37 -0.49
C PHE A 408 -17.78 -12.36 -1.20
N ARG A 409 -19.01 -11.95 -1.51
CA ARG A 409 -19.90 -12.73 -2.38
C ARG A 409 -19.27 -12.93 -3.76
N GLY A 410 -18.76 -11.86 -4.38
CA GLY A 410 -18.12 -11.95 -5.69
C GLY A 410 -16.94 -12.93 -5.72
N LEU A 411 -16.14 -13.00 -4.64
CA LEU A 411 -15.07 -13.99 -4.49
C LEU A 411 -15.62 -15.43 -4.45
N ARG A 412 -16.63 -15.70 -3.62
CA ARG A 412 -17.24 -17.03 -3.49
C ARG A 412 -17.84 -17.50 -4.81
N ASP A 413 -18.56 -16.61 -5.49
CA ASP A 413 -19.14 -16.86 -6.81
C ASP A 413 -18.04 -17.10 -7.87
N ALA A 414 -16.92 -16.38 -7.81
CA ALA A 414 -15.79 -16.55 -8.74
C ALA A 414 -15.07 -17.90 -8.57
N VAL A 415 -14.96 -18.39 -7.33
CA VAL A 415 -14.31 -19.66 -7.00
C VAL A 415 -15.27 -20.85 -7.13
N GLY A 416 -16.58 -20.60 -7.06
CA GLY A 416 -17.62 -21.64 -7.03
C GLY A 416 -17.68 -22.42 -5.70
N VAL A 417 -17.16 -21.84 -4.62
CA VAL A 417 -17.18 -22.43 -3.27
C VAL A 417 -18.08 -21.58 -2.39
N ASP A 418 -19.05 -22.21 -1.74
CA ASP A 418 -20.11 -21.54 -0.97
C ASP A 418 -20.86 -20.47 -1.80
N GLU A 419 -20.96 -20.67 -3.12
CA GLU A 419 -21.68 -19.80 -4.07
C GLU A 419 -23.16 -19.69 -3.68
N GLY A 420 -23.72 -18.48 -3.85
CA GLY A 420 -25.16 -18.23 -3.67
C GLY A 420 -25.67 -18.21 -2.24
N LEU A 421 -24.85 -18.52 -1.23
CA LEU A 421 -25.24 -18.32 0.17
C LEU A 421 -25.23 -16.83 0.51
N GLU A 422 -26.30 -16.33 1.13
CA GLU A 422 -26.33 -15.00 1.71
C GLU A 422 -25.42 -14.93 2.95
N TRP A 423 -25.07 -13.72 3.40
CA TRP A 423 -24.13 -13.52 4.50
C TRP A 423 -24.50 -14.32 5.76
N ASP A 424 -25.76 -14.22 6.22
CA ASP A 424 -26.17 -14.88 7.47
C ASP A 424 -26.11 -16.41 7.38
N GLU A 425 -26.45 -16.97 6.21
CA GLU A 425 -26.37 -18.40 5.93
C GLU A 425 -24.91 -18.87 5.91
N TRP A 426 -24.07 -18.14 5.19
CA TRP A 426 -22.63 -18.40 5.13
C TRP A 426 -21.99 -18.29 6.51
N ARG A 427 -22.34 -17.27 7.29
CA ARG A 427 -21.83 -17.03 8.64
C ARG A 427 -22.16 -18.18 9.59
N ILE A 428 -23.40 -18.68 9.57
CA ILE A 428 -23.80 -19.85 10.36
C ILE A 428 -22.98 -21.07 9.96
N ALA A 429 -22.85 -21.33 8.65
CA ALA A 429 -22.08 -22.45 8.15
C ALA A 429 -20.60 -22.36 8.52
N ALA A 430 -19.99 -21.17 8.42
CA ALA A 430 -18.60 -20.92 8.76
C ALA A 430 -18.34 -21.09 10.27
N LEU A 431 -19.21 -20.57 11.14
CA LEU A 431 -19.10 -20.77 12.59
C LEU A 431 -19.15 -22.26 12.98
N GLN A 432 -20.00 -23.04 12.31
CA GLN A 432 -20.06 -24.48 12.53
C GLN A 432 -18.82 -25.19 11.97
N ARG A 433 -18.36 -24.80 10.77
CA ARG A 433 -17.18 -25.35 10.10
C ARG A 433 -15.91 -25.17 10.93
N TYR A 434 -15.78 -24.03 11.61
CA TYR A 434 -14.59 -23.67 12.39
C TYR A 434 -14.81 -23.76 13.91
N GLN A 435 -15.87 -24.42 14.40
CA GLN A 435 -16.21 -24.48 15.83
C GLN A 435 -15.09 -25.04 16.74
N ASP A 436 -14.22 -25.88 16.17
CA ASP A 436 -13.09 -26.52 16.86
C ASP A 436 -11.77 -25.77 16.65
N ASP A 437 -11.78 -24.65 15.92
CA ASP A 437 -10.62 -23.80 15.71
C ASP A 437 -10.26 -23.05 17.02
N PRO A 438 -9.02 -23.17 17.54
CA PRO A 438 -8.64 -22.56 18.81
C PRO A 438 -8.78 -21.04 18.84
N GLY A 439 -8.49 -20.35 17.73
CA GLY A 439 -8.60 -18.89 17.67
C GLY A 439 -10.05 -18.44 17.70
N LEU A 440 -10.95 -19.16 17.02
CA LEU A 440 -12.39 -18.88 17.10
C LEU A 440 -12.93 -19.13 18.51
N GLN A 441 -12.57 -20.24 19.14
CA GLN A 441 -12.99 -20.55 20.53
C GLN A 441 -12.52 -19.49 21.52
N PHE A 442 -11.29 -18.99 21.35
CA PHE A 442 -10.75 -17.90 22.17
C PHE A 442 -11.59 -16.61 22.01
N LEU A 443 -11.91 -16.22 20.79
CA LEU A 443 -12.71 -15.02 20.53
C LEU A 443 -14.15 -15.13 21.07
N LEU A 444 -14.80 -16.29 20.89
CA LEU A 444 -16.15 -16.52 21.38
C LEU A 444 -16.24 -16.52 22.92
N THR A 445 -15.24 -17.07 23.60
CA THR A 445 -15.18 -17.05 25.07
C THR A 445 -14.85 -15.66 25.62
N GLY A 446 -14.01 -14.88 24.95
CA GLY A 446 -13.71 -13.48 25.31
C GLY A 446 -14.93 -12.54 25.21
N HIS A 447 -15.82 -12.75 24.24
CA HIS A 447 -17.06 -11.97 24.08
C HIS A 447 -18.11 -12.24 25.18
N GLN A 448 -18.11 -13.44 25.79
CA GLN A 448 -19.04 -13.75 26.88
C GLN A 448 -18.73 -12.96 28.17
N PHE A 449 -17.47 -12.59 28.41
CA PHE A 449 -17.07 -11.82 29.60
C PHE A 449 -17.29 -10.30 29.46
N SER A 450 -17.35 -9.78 28.24
CA SER A 450 -17.59 -8.35 27.97
C SER A 450 -19.07 -7.97 27.96
N SER A 451 -19.98 -8.95 27.93
CA SER A 451 -21.43 -8.75 27.97
C SER A 451 -22.00 -8.69 29.41
N ILE A 452 -21.16 -8.83 30.44
CA ILE A 452 -21.56 -9.00 31.85
C ILE A 452 -21.09 -7.82 32.75
N ASN A 453 -20.39 -6.82 32.21
CA ASN A 453 -19.93 -5.65 32.99
C ASN A 453 -20.52 -4.33 32.53
#